data_AF-A0A3D2FUM5-F1
#
_entry.id   AF-A0A3D2FUM5-F1
#
_cell.length_a   1.000
_cell.length_b   1.000
_cell.length_c   1.000
_cell.angle_alpha   90.00
_cell.angle_beta   90.00
_cell.angle_gamma   90.00
#
_symmetry.space_group_name_H-M   'P 1'
#
loop_
_entity.id
_entity.type
_entity.pdbx_description
1 polymer ?
#
loop_
_entity_poly.entity_id
_entity_poly.type
_entity_poly.pdbx_seq_one_letter_code
_entity_poly.pdbx_strand_id
1 'polypeptide(L)' 'AQAKVLNFSGDVHVIGDGFTDYQVKSEGPGTSFFAYIENVKRNNVCDVADIILNNFDDYISYLMD' A
#
# COMPACT_ATOMS: atom_id res chain seq x y z
N ALA A 1 5.95 -4.48 -12.18
CA ALA A 1 4.55 -4.89 -11.93
C ALA A 1 3.65 -4.80 -13.17
N GLN A 2 2.63 -5.67 -13.28
CA GLN A 2 1.61 -5.63 -14.37
C GLN A 2 0.86 -4.29 -14.41
N ALA A 3 0.71 -3.63 -13.26
CA ALA A 3 0.03 -2.35 -13.12
C ALA A 3 0.68 -1.18 -13.89
N LYS A 4 1.92 -1.29 -14.39
CA LYS A 4 2.59 -0.23 -15.17
C LYS A 4 1.81 0.20 -16.42
N VAL A 5 0.96 -0.68 -16.97
CA VAL A 5 0.16 -0.39 -18.16
C VAL A 5 -1.05 0.51 -17.86
N LEU A 6 -1.37 0.69 -16.59
CA LEU A 6 -2.48 1.51 -16.14
C LEU A 6 -1.96 2.94 -16.04
N ASN A 7 -2.29 3.76 -17.03
CA ASN A 7 -1.83 5.14 -17.18
C ASN A 7 -2.55 6.07 -16.18
N PHE A 8 -2.40 5.79 -14.88
CA PHE A 8 -3.00 6.57 -13.81
C PHE A 8 -2.30 7.92 -13.66
N SER A 9 -3.08 8.96 -13.39
CA SER A 9 -2.61 10.29 -13.07
C SER A 9 -2.97 10.63 -11.62
N GLY A 10 -2.03 11.18 -10.87
CA GLY A 10 -2.22 11.55 -9.46
C GLY A 10 -1.65 10.53 -8.49
N ASP A 11 -2.03 10.64 -7.22
CA ASP A 11 -1.57 9.75 -6.15
C ASP A 11 -2.23 8.38 -6.27
N VAL A 12 -1.41 7.35 -6.34
CA VAL A 12 -1.83 5.95 -6.41
C VAL A 12 -1.45 5.30 -5.09
N HIS A 13 -2.45 5.03 -4.25
CA HIS A 13 -2.27 4.33 -2.99
C HIS A 13 -2.40 2.83 -3.19
N VAL A 14 -1.38 2.08 -2.78
CA VAL A 14 -1.39 0.62 -2.78
C VAL A 14 -1.63 0.15 -1.37
N ILE A 15 -2.66 -0.67 -1.16
CA ILE A 15 -3.01 -1.24 0.15
C ILE A 15 -2.91 -2.76 0.04
N GLY A 16 -2.15 -3.38 0.93
CA GLY A 16 -2.00 -4.84 0.94
C GLY A 16 -1.14 -5.34 2.09
N ASP A 17 -1.17 -6.64 2.33
CA ASP A 17 -0.43 -7.31 3.41
C ASP A 17 0.82 -8.04 2.90
N GLY A 18 0.99 -8.14 1.57
CA GLY A 18 2.02 -8.92 0.90
C GLY A 18 3.15 -8.10 0.28
N PHE A 19 4.29 -8.75 0.04
CA PHE A 19 5.44 -8.12 -0.64
C PHE A 19 5.15 -7.86 -2.12
N THR A 20 4.28 -8.65 -2.73
CA THR A 20 3.79 -8.42 -4.11
C THR A 20 3.01 -7.11 -4.22
N ASP A 21 2.29 -6.71 -3.16
CA ASP A 21 1.60 -5.43 -3.12
C ASP A 21 2.61 -4.29 -3.05
N TYR A 22 3.63 -4.40 -2.19
CA TYR A 22 4.75 -3.46 -2.18
C TYR A 22 5.41 -3.32 -3.57
N GLN A 23 5.55 -4.41 -4.33
CA GLN A 23 6.08 -4.35 -5.70
C GLN A 23 5.20 -3.55 -6.67
N VAL A 24 3.90 -3.40 -6.42
CA VAL A 24 3.02 -2.51 -7.20
C VAL A 24 3.40 -1.04 -6.97
N LYS A 25 3.90 -0.69 -5.77
CA LYS A 25 4.50 0.62 -5.53
C LYS A 25 5.91 0.70 -6.12
N SER A 26 6.83 -0.17 -5.70
CA SER A 26 8.26 -0.01 -6.03
C SER A 26 8.58 -0.21 -7.52
N GLU A 27 7.81 -1.06 -8.21
CA GLU A 27 8.00 -1.40 -9.62
C GLU A 27 6.74 -1.12 -10.46
N GLY A 28 5.80 -0.32 -9.98
CA GLY A 28 4.54 -0.04 -10.66
C GLY A 28 4.17 1.44 -10.54
N PRO A 29 2.89 1.78 -10.73
CA PRO A 29 2.42 3.16 -10.69
C PRO A 29 2.20 3.69 -9.27
N GLY A 30 2.41 2.87 -8.22
CA GLY A 30 2.09 3.25 -6.84
C GLY A 30 2.99 4.37 -6.31
N THR A 31 2.36 5.36 -5.67
CA THR A 31 3.03 6.48 -4.99
C THR A 31 3.28 6.18 -3.50
N SER A 32 2.33 5.49 -2.86
CA SER A 32 2.36 5.17 -1.43
C SER A 32 1.94 3.71 -1.23
N PHE A 33 2.56 3.04 -0.27
CA PHE A 33 2.26 1.67 0.14
C PHE A 33 1.84 1.64 1.61
N PHE A 34 0.63 1.14 1.82
CA PHE A 34 0.00 0.97 3.11
C PHE A 34 -0.01 -0.53 3.44
N ALA A 35 0.78 -0.94 4.44
CA ALA A 35 0.74 -2.31 4.93
C ALA A 35 -0.52 -2.53 5.76
N TYR A 36 -1.44 -3.34 5.25
CA TYR A 36 -2.69 -3.68 5.92
C TYR A 36 -2.50 -4.91 6.80
N ILE A 37 -2.52 -4.73 8.12
CA ILE A 37 -2.13 -5.78 9.09
C ILE A 37 -3.28 -6.29 9.95
N GLU A 38 -4.53 -5.97 9.62
CA GLU A 38 -5.72 -6.38 10.40
C GLU A 38 -5.76 -7.90 10.63
N ASN A 39 -5.45 -8.67 9.58
CA ASN A 39 -5.51 -10.13 9.62
C ASN A 39 -4.14 -10.78 9.90
N VAL A 40 -3.05 -10.20 9.40
CA VAL A 40 -1.70 -10.77 9.53
C VAL A 40 -0.64 -9.67 9.48
N LYS A 41 0.29 -9.72 10.43
CA LYS A 41 1.45 -8.84 10.46
C LYS A 41 2.69 -9.56 9.95
N ARG A 42 3.27 -9.06 8.85
CA ARG A 42 4.54 -9.55 8.28
C ARG A 42 5.60 -8.47 8.44
N ASN A 43 6.60 -8.71 9.28
CA ASN A 43 7.63 -7.70 9.61
C ASN A 43 8.34 -7.18 8.36
N ASN A 44 8.75 -8.07 7.46
CA ASN A 44 9.42 -7.71 6.20
C ASN A 44 8.56 -6.84 5.26
N VAL A 45 7.23 -6.89 5.38
CA VAL A 45 6.31 -6.03 4.63
C VAL A 45 6.13 -4.69 5.35
N CYS A 46 6.03 -4.71 6.68
CA CYS A 46 5.94 -3.51 7.50
C CYS A 46 7.20 -2.63 7.36
N ASP A 47 8.38 -3.24 7.28
CA ASP A 47 9.67 -2.55 7.17
C ASP A 47 9.80 -1.72 5.87
N VAL A 48 9.00 -2.02 4.84
CA VAL A 48 9.00 -1.33 3.54
C VAL A 48 7.73 -0.51 3.29
N ALA A 49 6.82 -0.45 4.27
CA ALA A 49 5.58 0.32 4.19
C ALA A 49 5.82 1.79 4.52
N ASP A 50 5.12 2.68 3.82
CA ASP A 50 5.10 4.10 4.19
C ASP A 50 4.21 4.30 5.43
N ILE A 51 3.09 3.57 5.48
CA ILE A 51 2.10 3.63 6.56
C ILE A 51 1.65 2.19 6.89
N ILE A 52 1.42 1.92 8.17
CA ILE A 52 0.83 0.66 8.64
C ILE A 52 -0.62 0.92 9.04
N LEU A 53 -1.54 0.10 8.52
CA LEU A 53 -2.97 0.15 8.81
C LEU A 53 -3.36 -1.04 9.68
N ASN A 54 -3.84 -0.79 10.90
CA ASN A 54 -4.31 -1.84 11.81
C ASN A 54 -5.70 -2.36 11.42
N ASN A 55 -6.46 -1.53 10.71
CA ASN A 55 -7.77 -1.82 10.16
C ASN A 55 -8.04 -0.88 8.97
N PHE A 56 -9.19 -1.01 8.31
CA PHE A 56 -9.50 -0.17 7.15
C PHE A 56 -9.91 1.27 7.52
N ASP A 57 -10.42 1.50 8.74
CA ASP A 57 -10.77 2.84 9.21
C ASP A 57 -9.54 3.74 9.33
N ASP A 58 -8.38 3.19 9.67
CA ASP A 58 -7.09 3.93 9.67
C ASP A 58 -6.82 4.60 8.30
N TYR A 59 -7.19 3.94 7.19
CA TYR A 59 -7.04 4.50 5.85
C TYR A 59 -8.06 5.60 5.56
N ILE A 60 -9.30 5.40 6.02
CA ILE A 60 -10.35 6.41 5.89
C ILE A 60 -9.98 7.68 6.66
N SER A 61 -9.46 7.54 7.88
CA SER A 61 -8.95 8.67 8.67
C SER A 61 -7.80 9.39 7.95
N TYR A 62 -6.82 8.66 7.41
CA TYR A 62 -5.72 9.24 6.64
C TYR A 62 -6.19 10.09 5.44
N LEU A 63 -7.28 9.71 4.77
CA LEU A 63 -7.82 10.47 3.63
C LEU A 63 -8.61 11.72 4.02
N MET A 64 -9.09 11.79 5.26
CA MET A 64 -9.91 12.89 5.77
C MET A 64 -9.08 14.02 6.38
N ASP A 65 -7.80 13.76 6.66
CA ASP A 65 -6.81 14.73 7.15
C ASP A 65 -6.18 15.53 5.99
#